data_AF-A0A7Y5WU78-F1
#
_entry.id   AF-A0A7Y5WU78-F1
#
_cell.length_a   1.000
_cell.length_b   1.000
_cell.length_c   1.000
_cell.angle_alpha   90.00
_cell.angle_beta   90.00
_cell.angle_gamma   90.00
#
_symmetry.space_group_name_H-M   'P 1'
#
loop_
_entity.id
_entity.type
_entity.pdbx_description
1 polymer ?
#
loop_
_entity_poly.entity_id
_entity_poly.type
_entity_poly.pdbx_seq_one_letter_code
_entity_poly.pdbx_strand_id
1 'polypeptide(L)'
;MVRKLSAGLAVGAGSALIVIALAAAGVLDTVEMKAYDRRMQWAARPETVNRDIVLVEINDTTVRDMAPLFGHWPWPRVALSYVIDYLHRAPAKVVAVDISLPERDAVDRY
;
A
#
# COMPACT_ATOMS: atom_id res chain seq x y z
N MET A 1 -29.43 45.23 10.72
CA MET A 1 -28.18 44.50 11.04
C MET A 1 -28.46 43.03 11.35
N VAL A 2 -29.40 42.72 12.27
CA VAL A 2 -29.78 41.35 12.69
C VAL A 2 -30.16 40.39 11.54
N ARG A 3 -30.96 40.83 10.55
CA ARG A 3 -31.37 40.00 9.41
C ARG A 3 -30.21 39.50 8.53
N LYS A 4 -29.15 40.30 8.41
CA LYS A 4 -27.95 39.92 7.64
C LYS A 4 -27.11 38.90 8.41
N LEU A 5 -27.05 39.06 9.73
CA LEU A 5 -26.35 38.12 10.62
C LEU A 5 -27.03 36.76 10.66
N SER A 6 -28.37 36.72 10.77
CA SER A 6 -29.14 35.48 10.79
C SER A 6 -29.02 34.71 9.47
N ALA A 7 -29.03 35.42 8.33
CA ALA A 7 -28.82 34.80 7.03
C ALA A 7 -27.42 34.18 6.90
N GLY A 8 -26.37 34.88 7.37
CA GLY A 8 -25.01 34.34 7.39
C GLY A 8 -24.88 33.10 8.26
N LEU A 9 -25.46 33.11 9.46
CA LEU A 9 -25.48 31.95 10.36
C LEU A 9 -26.22 30.75 9.75
N ALA A 10 -27.36 30.99 9.11
CA ALA A 10 -28.13 29.93 8.45
C ALA A 10 -27.35 29.27 7.31
N VAL A 11 -26.66 30.06 6.48
CA VAL A 11 -25.82 29.54 5.39
C VAL A 11 -24.62 28.77 5.94
N GLY A 12 -23.97 29.29 6.98
CA GLY A 12 -22.84 28.62 7.63
C GLY A 12 -23.26 27.28 8.24
N ALA A 13 -24.34 27.26 9.03
CA ALA A 13 -24.87 26.05 9.64
C ALA A 13 -25.35 25.04 8.58
N GLY A 14 -26.03 25.51 7.53
CA GLY A 14 -26.46 24.68 6.42
C GLY A 14 -25.28 24.03 5.70
N SER A 15 -24.24 24.81 5.39
CA SER A 15 -23.01 24.30 4.75
C SER A 15 -22.31 23.26 5.64
N ALA A 16 -22.19 23.55 6.95
CA ALA A 16 -21.59 22.62 7.91
C ALA A 16 -22.37 21.30 7.99
N LEU A 17 -23.71 21.36 8.05
CA LEU A 17 -24.55 20.16 8.07
C LEU A 17 -24.38 19.32 6.81
N ILE A 18 -24.30 19.94 5.63
CA ILE A 18 -24.06 19.23 4.37
C ILE A 18 -22.71 18.53 4.39
N VAL A 19 -21.63 19.22 4.80
CA VAL A 19 -20.29 18.63 4.88
C VAL A 19 -20.27 17.47 5.86
N ILE A 20 -20.88 17.62 7.04
CA ILE A 20 -20.98 16.54 8.04
C ILE A 20 -21.75 15.35 7.46
N ALA A 21 -22.86 15.57 6.76
CA ALA A 21 -23.62 14.50 6.14
C ALA A 21 -22.82 13.76 5.05
N LEU A 22 -22.08 14.49 4.21
CA LEU A 22 -21.22 13.91 3.18
C LEU A 22 -20.04 13.13 3.78
N ALA A 23 -19.45 13.62 4.88
CA ALA A 23 -18.40 12.94 5.62
C ALA A 23 -18.93 11.65 6.25
N ALA A 24 -20.07 11.71 6.94
CA ALA A 24 -20.70 10.55 7.57
C ALA A 24 -21.11 9.47 6.54
N ALA A 25 -21.44 9.88 5.31
CA ALA A 25 -21.71 8.97 4.20
C ALA A 25 -20.46 8.41 3.50
N GLY A 26 -19.24 8.81 3.91
CA GLY A 26 -17.97 8.35 3.32
C GLY A 26 -17.67 8.91 1.92
N VAL A 27 -18.45 9.90 1.46
CA VAL A 27 -18.29 10.49 0.11
C VAL A 27 -16.98 11.27 0.01
N LEU A 28 -16.65 12.03 1.06
CA LEU A 28 -15.43 12.84 1.08
C LEU A 28 -14.17 11.96 1.06
N ASP A 29 -14.18 10.82 1.78
CA ASP A 29 -13.06 9.87 1.78
C ASP A 29 -12.81 9.31 0.38
N THR A 30 -13.87 8.87 -0.30
CA THR A 30 -13.76 8.36 -1.67
C THR A 30 -13.18 9.40 -2.63
N VAL A 31 -13.60 10.65 -2.50
CA VAL A 31 -13.08 11.76 -3.31
C VAL A 31 -11.61 12.01 -2.97
N GLU A 32 -11.25 12.01 -1.68
CA GLU A 32 -9.88 12.20 -1.24
C GLU A 32 -8.96 11.08 -1.72
N MET A 33 -9.36 9.81 -1.62
CA MET A 33 -8.58 8.66 -2.09
C MET A 33 -8.31 8.74 -3.59
N LYS A 34 -9.32 9.11 -4.40
CA LYS A 34 -9.15 9.32 -5.85
C LYS A 34 -8.25 10.52 -6.16
N ALA A 35 -8.37 11.59 -5.39
CA ALA A 35 -7.51 12.76 -5.53
C ALA A 35 -6.06 12.43 -5.16
N TYR A 36 -5.87 11.63 -4.11
CA TYR A 36 -4.58 11.14 -3.65
C TYR A 36 -3.90 10.27 -4.72
N ASP A 37 -4.61 9.27 -5.28
CA ASP A 37 -4.08 8.43 -6.35
C ASP A 37 -3.59 9.26 -7.54
N ARG A 38 -4.38 10.27 -7.93
CA ARG A 38 -4.01 11.18 -9.03
C ARG A 38 -2.78 12.02 -8.68
N ARG A 39 -2.67 12.52 -7.44
CA ARG A 39 -1.49 13.24 -6.98
C ARG A 39 -0.25 12.35 -7.02
N MET A 40 -0.36 11.09 -6.60
CA MET A 40 0.75 10.13 -6.66
C MET A 40 1.17 9.86 -8.10
N GLN A 41 0.22 9.66 -9.02
CA GLN A 41 0.51 9.49 -10.44
C GLN A 41 1.18 10.71 -11.07
N TRP A 42 0.76 11.92 -10.69
CA TRP A 42 1.39 13.17 -11.17
C TRP A 42 2.77 13.42 -10.57
N ALA A 43 3.00 13.00 -9.34
CA ALA A 43 4.31 13.10 -8.69
C ALA A 43 5.31 12.07 -9.22
N ALA A 44 4.82 10.93 -9.72
CA ALA A 44 5.64 9.88 -10.29
C ALA A 44 6.40 10.35 -11.53
N ARG A 45 7.66 9.93 -11.65
CA ARG A 45 8.55 10.22 -12.77
C ARG A 45 9.03 8.92 -13.42
N PRO A 46 8.17 8.20 -14.16
CA PRO A 46 8.49 6.89 -14.71
C PRO A 46 9.71 6.90 -15.65
N GLU A 47 9.99 8.03 -16.29
CA GLU A 47 11.16 8.26 -17.12
C GLU A 47 12.49 8.22 -16.35
N THR A 48 12.45 8.41 -15.02
CA THR A 48 13.63 8.36 -14.16
C THR A 48 13.93 6.96 -13.61
N VAL A 49 13.05 5.98 -13.86
CA VAL A 49 13.20 4.62 -13.36
C VAL A 49 14.37 3.93 -14.04
N ASN A 50 15.32 3.42 -13.24
CA ASN A 50 16.40 2.60 -13.75
C ASN A 50 15.87 1.22 -14.15
N ARG A 51 15.97 0.88 -15.43
CA ARG A 51 15.46 -0.37 -16.00
C ARG A 51 16.30 -1.60 -15.65
N ASP A 52 17.50 -1.40 -15.10
CA ASP A 52 18.37 -2.48 -14.63
C ASP A 52 18.01 -2.93 -13.19
N ILE A 53 17.10 -2.22 -12.52
CA ILE A 53 16.62 -2.55 -11.18
C ILE A 53 15.23 -3.16 -11.28
N VAL A 54 15.10 -4.40 -10.79
CA VAL A 54 13.82 -5.11 -10.70
C VAL A 54 13.45 -5.27 -9.24
N LEU A 55 12.25 -4.82 -8.88
CA LEU A 55 11.69 -5.03 -7.54
C LEU A 55 10.87 -6.32 -7.52
N VAL A 56 11.20 -7.22 -6.62
CA VAL A 56 10.46 -8.47 -6.38
C VAL A 56 9.79 -8.37 -5.03
N GLU A 57 8.46 -8.25 -5.03
CA GLU A 57 7.68 -8.02 -3.81
C GLU A 57 7.04 -9.30 -3.28
N ILE A 58 6.95 -9.38 -1.95
CA ILE A 58 6.07 -10.33 -1.26
C ILE A 58 4.88 -9.53 -0.75
N ASN A 59 3.72 -9.70 -1.38
CA ASN A 59 2.48 -9.02 -1.02
C ASN A 59 1.44 -10.01 -0.47
N ASP A 60 0.28 -9.51 -0.05
CA ASP A 60 -0.80 -10.33 0.53
C ASP A 60 -1.29 -11.44 -0.41
N THR A 61 -1.24 -11.22 -1.72
CA THR A 61 -1.58 -12.24 -2.72
C THR A 61 -0.51 -13.33 -2.72
N THR A 62 0.78 -12.96 -2.79
CA THR A 62 1.90 -13.91 -2.69
C THR A 62 1.83 -14.72 -1.40
N VAL A 63 1.55 -14.07 -0.26
CA VAL A 63 1.43 -14.74 1.05
C VAL A 63 0.30 -15.78 1.04
N ARG A 64 -0.86 -15.40 0.51
CA ARG A 64 -2.03 -16.27 0.41
C ARG A 64 -1.79 -17.45 -0.52
N ASP A 65 -1.21 -17.19 -1.69
CA ASP A 65 -1.01 -18.19 -2.74
C ASP A 65 0.07 -19.21 -2.35
N MET A 66 1.06 -18.78 -1.56
CA MET A 66 2.15 -19.64 -1.09
C MET A 66 1.87 -20.28 0.28
N ALA A 67 0.77 -19.91 0.96
CA ALA A 67 0.36 -20.53 2.21
C ALA A 67 0.26 -22.08 2.16
N PRO A 68 -0.18 -22.72 1.05
CA PRO A 68 -0.17 -24.18 0.93
C PRO A 68 1.24 -24.80 0.92
N LEU A 69 2.28 -24.03 0.58
CA LEU A 69 3.66 -24.50 0.47
C LEU A 69 4.49 -24.18 1.72
N PHE A 70 4.37 -22.96 2.24
CA PHE A 70 5.23 -22.46 3.32
C PHE A 70 4.47 -22.19 4.63
N GLY A 71 3.16 -22.40 4.65
CA GLY A 71 2.32 -22.14 5.82
C GLY A 71 2.10 -20.65 6.06
N HIS A 72 1.90 -20.30 7.33
CA HIS A 72 1.66 -18.92 7.75
C HIS A 72 2.95 -18.09 7.64
N TRP A 73 2.79 -16.81 7.31
CA TRP A 73 3.88 -15.84 7.34
C TRP A 73 4.24 -15.47 8.81
N PRO A 74 5.51 -15.18 9.16
CA PRO A 74 6.70 -15.19 8.32
C PRO A 74 7.17 -16.60 7.99
N TRP A 75 7.59 -16.80 6.74
CA TRP A 75 8.06 -18.10 6.27
C TRP A 75 9.46 -18.44 6.80
N PRO A 76 9.81 -19.73 6.86
CA PRO A 76 11.18 -20.14 7.15
C PRO A 76 12.15 -19.60 6.11
N ARG A 77 13.41 -19.38 6.50
CA ARG A 77 14.44 -18.79 5.63
C ARG A 77 14.72 -19.62 4.37
N VAL A 78 14.41 -20.92 4.39
CA VAL A 78 14.49 -21.79 3.21
C VAL A 78 13.51 -21.39 2.10
N ALA A 79 12.36 -20.80 2.44
CA ALA A 79 11.44 -20.28 1.43
C ALA A 79 12.10 -19.13 0.64
N LEU A 80 12.81 -18.25 1.35
CA LEU A 80 13.57 -17.15 0.74
C LEU A 80 14.76 -17.65 -0.07
N SER A 81 15.43 -18.73 0.35
CA SER A 81 16.54 -19.28 -0.42
C SER A 81 16.11 -19.75 -1.80
N TYR A 82 14.91 -20.35 -1.93
CA TYR A 82 14.39 -20.74 -3.25
C TYR A 82 14.21 -19.55 -4.20
N VAL A 83 13.76 -18.41 -3.69
CA VAL A 83 13.62 -17.17 -4.49
C VAL A 83 15.00 -16.65 -4.88
N ILE A 84 15.94 -16.57 -3.95
CA ILE A 84 17.31 -16.11 -4.22
C ILE A 84 18.00 -17.01 -5.24
N ASP A 85 17.90 -18.33 -5.08
CA ASP A 85 18.47 -19.32 -6.01
C ASP A 85 17.86 -19.20 -7.40
N TYR A 86 16.56 -18.93 -7.50
CA TYR A 86 15.89 -18.65 -8.77
C TYR A 86 16.44 -17.37 -9.41
N LEU A 87 16.55 -16.29 -8.66
CA LEU A 87 17.08 -15.00 -9.14
C LEU A 87 18.55 -15.10 -9.57
N HIS A 88 19.35 -15.92 -8.88
CA HIS A 88 20.75 -16.18 -9.25
C HIS A 88 20.93 -16.86 -10.61
N ARG A 89 19.90 -17.53 -11.14
CA ARG A 89 19.94 -18.13 -12.48
C ARG A 89 19.82 -17.08 -13.59
N ALA A 90 19.36 -15.88 -13.26
CA ALA A 90 19.29 -14.75 -14.17
C ALA A 90 20.65 -14.00 -14.19
N PRO A 91 20.90 -13.11 -15.18
CA PRO A 91 22.14 -12.34 -15.26
C PRO A 91 22.20 -11.15 -14.28
N ALA A 92 21.55 -11.27 -13.11
CA ALA A 92 21.55 -10.21 -12.11
C ALA A 92 22.96 -10.03 -11.53
N LYS A 93 23.47 -8.80 -11.53
CA LYS A 93 24.79 -8.47 -10.96
C LYS A 93 24.78 -8.51 -9.42
N VAL A 94 23.64 -8.17 -8.82
CA VAL A 94 23.43 -8.09 -7.37
C VAL A 94 21.99 -8.51 -7.09
N VAL A 95 21.79 -9.36 -6.08
CA VAL A 95 20.47 -9.63 -5.47
C VAL A 95 20.47 -8.99 -4.09
N ALA A 96 19.79 -7.84 -3.97
CA ALA A 96 19.63 -7.16 -2.69
C ALA A 96 18.36 -7.68 -2.00
N VAL A 97 18.46 -7.98 -0.71
CA VAL A 97 17.36 -8.51 0.08
C VAL A 97 16.99 -7.47 1.14
N ASP A 98 15.78 -6.94 1.04
CA ASP A 98 15.18 -6.05 2.04
C ASP A 98 13.99 -6.78 2.69
N ILE A 99 14.27 -7.54 3.75
CA ILE A 99 13.27 -8.28 4.50
C ILE A 99 13.63 -8.29 5.98
N SER A 100 12.64 -8.06 6.83
CA SER A 100 12.80 -8.18 8.28
C SER A 100 12.62 -9.64 8.70
N LEU A 101 13.60 -10.17 9.44
CA LEU A 101 13.57 -11.53 10.02
C LEU A 101 13.79 -11.45 11.54
N PRO A 102 12.85 -10.86 12.29
CA PRO A 102 13.05 -10.58 13.72
C PRO A 102 12.90 -11.83 14.58
N GLU A 103 12.12 -12.82 14.15
CA GLU A 103 11.95 -14.09 14.85
C GLU A 103 13.07 -15.09 14.52
N ARG A 104 13.19 -16.11 15.38
CA ARG A 104 14.05 -17.27 15.10
C ARG A 104 13.47 -18.07 13.94
N ASP A 105 14.36 -18.60 13.12
CA ASP A 105 13.97 -19.49 12.02
C ASP A 105 13.34 -20.78 12.59
N ALA A 106 12.19 -21.15 12.06
CA ALA A 106 11.43 -22.32 12.49
C ALA A 106 10.88 -23.04 11.25
N VAL A 107 11.23 -24.31 11.10
CA VAL A 107 10.70 -25.19 10.05
C VAL A 107 9.80 -26.21 10.72
N ASP A 108 8.48 -26.05 10.60
CA ASP A 108 7.52 -26.93 11.28
C ASP A 108 7.45 -28.33 10.63
N ARG A 109 7.62 -28.45 9.30
CA ARG A 109 7.72 -29.72 8.56
C ARG A 109 8.50 -29.58 7.24
N TYR A 110 9.20 -30.65 6.86
CA TYR A 110 9.79 -30.85 5.53
C TYR A 110 8.90 -31.76 4.68
#